data_AF-A0A956IE60-F1
#
_entry.id   AF-A0A956IE60-F1
#
_cell.length_a   1.000
_cell.length_b   1.000
_cell.length_c   1.000
_cell.angle_alpha   90.00
_cell.angle_beta   90.00
_cell.angle_gamma   90.00
#
_symmetry.space_group_name_H-M   'P 1'
#
loop_
_entity.id
_entity.type
_entity.pdbx_description
1 polymer ?
#
loop_
_entity_poly.entity_id
_entity_poly.type
_entity_poly.pdbx_seq_one_letter_code
_entity_poly.pdbx_strand_id
1 'polypeptide(L)'
;MLGLVAANACSPRVSQLPDDEGDGGEAPLPEPSFTVGAAGVTVDHVTLLQGPERVLAAEGEIQESDVPIIQGRDTLIRGYYRTTPERVGTRALARLELPGRPALEQEIMLSARSTPDVLGSTANFLVPGEDVGESFLYRFSILGSGEVDHPQAHHPSAGLEAHWVEGRPNTMRVMLVPFAYHADGSGRVPVLDATEIEAYRKRLLQLFPVSKVEIAVREPISWSGDLDPTGVGWAELHTKLLATREQEKASDDWYYYGVFQPTETMIQFCQGGCLLGLSVKGPPPQNADLRLAIGVGYPEVAPDTASHELGHTHGLRHAPCGNGIDPNTLDLDFPYDGGSIGRWSWDIVNHKLVDPGLFTDFMGYCDRPWISDYHYRGLFLRAQAINQPALKPPPPHPWLAVTLDGHGQVLARQILHQAPLALPGALPVSLGGGASDGLEVMAHRLDYDHLDGSLVLIPLPEPGATSATLDLDGQQIVIDL
;
A
#
# COMPACT_ATOMS: atom_id res chain seq x y z
N MET A 1 7.05 53.73 -6.44
CA MET A 1 5.86 54.58 -6.15
C MET A 1 4.69 53.62 -5.97
N LEU A 2 4.34 53.33 -4.72
CA LEU A 2 3.11 53.81 -4.04
C LEU A 2 1.83 53.19 -4.63
N GLY A 3 0.96 52.52 -3.88
CA GLY A 3 0.92 52.33 -2.44
C GLY A 3 -0.29 51.52 -1.98
N LEU A 4 -0.23 51.09 -0.72
CA LEU A 4 -1.32 50.63 0.14
C LEU A 4 -2.51 51.61 0.09
N VAL A 5 -3.74 51.07 0.17
CA VAL A 5 -4.87 51.78 0.79
C VAL A 5 -5.64 50.80 1.67
N ALA A 6 -5.59 51.07 2.97
CA ALA A 6 -6.46 50.51 4.00
C ALA A 6 -7.85 51.15 3.91
N ALA A 7 -8.90 50.37 4.16
CA ALA A 7 -10.23 50.88 4.41
C ALA A 7 -10.59 50.60 5.88
N ASN A 8 -10.79 51.67 6.63
CA ASN A 8 -11.26 51.64 8.01
C ASN A 8 -12.52 52.51 8.13
N ALA A 9 -13.48 51.99 8.90
CA ALA A 9 -14.58 52.65 9.63
C ALA A 9 -15.75 53.32 8.88
N CYS A 10 -16.98 52.90 9.24
CA CYS A 10 -17.95 53.74 9.94
C CYS A 10 -19.16 52.93 10.47
N SER A 11 -19.28 52.84 11.81
CA SER A 11 -20.51 52.43 12.51
C SER A 11 -21.39 53.65 12.81
N PRO A 12 -22.73 53.53 12.84
CA PRO A 12 -23.59 54.59 13.32
C PRO A 12 -23.72 54.57 14.86
N ARG A 13 -23.71 55.78 15.44
CA ARG A 13 -23.99 56.08 16.84
C ARG A 13 -25.41 55.65 17.23
N VAL A 14 -25.53 54.93 18.35
CA VAL A 14 -26.77 54.85 19.13
C VAL A 14 -26.57 55.62 20.43
N SER A 15 -27.59 56.41 20.76
CA SER A 15 -27.71 57.34 21.87
C SER A 15 -27.57 56.69 23.25
N GLN A 16 -26.82 57.37 24.13
CA GLN A 16 -26.75 57.11 25.57
C GLN A 16 -28.09 57.40 26.26
N LEU A 17 -28.52 56.47 27.11
CA LEU A 17 -29.45 56.65 28.22
C LEU A 17 -28.81 56.01 29.47
N PRO A 18 -29.12 56.49 30.68
CA PRO A 18 -28.20 56.49 31.82
C PRO A 18 -28.05 55.14 32.51
N ASP A 19 -26.88 54.99 33.13
CA ASP A 19 -26.43 53.85 33.93
C ASP A 19 -27.44 53.52 35.05
N ASP A 20 -27.99 52.31 35.00
CA ASP A 20 -28.61 51.66 36.15
C ASP A 20 -27.62 50.58 36.61
N GLU A 21 -26.93 50.85 37.72
CA GLU A 21 -26.00 49.94 38.36
C GLU A 21 -26.77 48.72 38.92
N GLY A 22 -26.90 47.69 38.07
CA GLY A 22 -27.19 46.33 38.48
C GLY A 22 -25.94 45.48 38.35
N ASP A 23 -25.04 45.57 39.35
CA ASP A 23 -23.91 44.64 39.51
C ASP A 23 -24.44 43.23 39.83
N GLY A 24 -24.61 42.45 38.77
CA GLY A 24 -24.90 41.03 38.79
C GLY A 24 -24.05 40.32 37.75
N GLY A 25 -22.77 40.68 37.66
CA GLY A 25 -21.81 39.94 36.85
C GLY A 25 -21.54 38.60 37.50
N GLU A 26 -22.27 37.57 37.08
CA GLU A 26 -21.94 36.17 37.39
C GLU A 26 -20.49 35.95 36.91
N ALA A 27 -19.56 35.78 37.86
CA ALA A 27 -18.17 35.51 37.53
C ALA A 27 -18.12 34.30 36.58
N PRO A 28 -17.28 34.32 35.52
CA PRO A 28 -17.15 33.15 34.66
C PRO A 28 -16.86 31.94 35.54
N LEU A 29 -17.69 30.90 35.44
CA LEU A 29 -17.44 29.65 36.15
C LEU A 29 -16.01 29.21 35.85
N PRO A 30 -15.23 28.77 36.85
CA PRO A 30 -13.87 28.29 36.59
C PRO A 30 -13.93 27.18 35.55
N GLU A 31 -13.11 27.30 34.50
CA GLU A 31 -12.95 26.24 33.51
C GLU A 31 -12.66 24.91 34.24
N PRO A 32 -13.36 23.83 33.90
CA PRO A 32 -13.19 22.55 34.59
C PRO A 32 -11.73 22.10 34.51
N SER A 33 -11.07 21.90 35.65
CA SER A 33 -9.76 21.27 35.70
C SER A 33 -9.92 19.75 35.56
N PHE A 34 -9.43 19.18 34.45
CA PHE A 34 -9.43 17.73 34.22
C PHE A 34 -8.12 17.13 34.72
N THR A 35 -8.11 16.65 35.97
CA THR A 35 -6.86 16.31 36.69
C THR A 35 -6.75 14.85 37.10
N VAL A 36 -7.86 14.12 37.11
CA VAL A 36 -7.94 12.73 37.59
C VAL A 36 -8.75 11.87 36.63
N GLY A 37 -8.58 10.54 36.66
CA GLY A 37 -9.41 9.61 35.92
C GLY A 37 -10.90 9.87 36.14
N ALA A 38 -11.67 9.98 35.06
CA ALA A 38 -13.07 10.36 35.13
C ALA A 38 -13.90 9.28 35.85
N ALA A 39 -14.51 9.65 36.97
CA ALA A 39 -15.44 8.77 37.68
C ALA A 39 -16.60 8.33 36.77
N GLY A 40 -16.96 7.05 36.83
CA GLY A 40 -18.01 6.47 35.99
C GLY A 40 -17.59 6.24 34.53
N VAL A 41 -16.30 6.35 34.21
CA VAL A 41 -15.74 5.98 32.90
C VAL A 41 -14.86 4.75 33.03
N THR A 42 -15.01 3.83 32.08
CA THR A 42 -14.14 2.68 31.88
C THR A 42 -13.58 2.74 30.47
N VAL A 43 -12.25 2.71 30.31
CA VAL A 43 -11.60 2.48 29.02
C VAL A 43 -11.77 1.01 28.66
N ASP A 44 -12.42 0.75 27.53
CA ASP A 44 -12.77 -0.60 27.07
C ASP A 44 -11.66 -1.20 26.20
N HIS A 45 -11.19 -0.47 25.20
CA HIS A 45 -10.09 -0.89 24.34
C HIS A 45 -9.33 0.30 23.79
N VAL A 46 -8.06 0.09 23.48
CA VAL A 46 -7.20 1.04 22.77
C VAL A 46 -6.73 0.37 21.50
N THR A 47 -6.90 1.05 20.36
CA THR A 47 -6.51 0.52 19.05
C THR A 47 -5.55 1.47 18.33
N LEU A 48 -4.75 0.88 17.46
CA LEU A 48 -3.74 1.53 16.63
C LEU A 48 -4.04 1.20 15.17
N LEU A 49 -4.10 2.22 14.31
CA LEU A 49 -4.39 2.06 12.89
C LEU A 49 -3.33 2.77 12.03
N GLN A 50 -2.62 1.99 11.21
CA GLN A 50 -1.66 2.45 10.19
C GLN A 50 -2.11 2.06 8.78
N GLY A 51 -3.43 2.01 8.58
CA GLY A 51 -4.07 1.06 7.69
C GLY A 51 -4.96 0.18 8.57
N PRO A 52 -4.83 -1.16 8.55
CA PRO A 52 -5.70 -2.04 9.35
C PRO A 52 -5.60 -1.81 10.85
N GLU A 53 -6.70 -2.09 11.56
CA GLU A 53 -6.78 -1.97 13.01
C GLU A 53 -6.00 -3.07 13.74
N ARG A 54 -5.10 -2.64 14.62
CA ARG A 54 -4.49 -3.45 15.66
C ARG A 54 -5.10 -3.07 17.00
N VAL A 55 -5.74 -4.03 17.66
CA VAL A 55 -6.15 -3.86 19.06
C VAL A 55 -4.88 -3.95 19.92
N LEU A 56 -4.56 -2.89 20.65
CA LEU A 56 -3.43 -2.86 21.58
C LEU A 56 -3.85 -3.48 22.92
N ALA A 57 -5.04 -3.07 23.39
CA ALA A 57 -5.61 -3.59 24.61
C ALA A 57 -7.12 -3.65 24.53
N ALA A 58 -7.71 -4.63 25.21
CA ALA A 58 -9.15 -4.80 25.35
C ALA A 58 -9.46 -5.36 26.74
N GLU A 59 -10.52 -4.82 27.35
CA GLU A 59 -11.00 -5.22 28.68
C GLU A 59 -9.92 -5.12 29.78
N GLY A 60 -8.99 -4.18 29.62
CA GLY A 60 -7.88 -3.95 30.54
C GLY A 60 -6.64 -4.81 30.29
N GLU A 61 -6.70 -5.76 29.35
CA GLU A 61 -5.63 -6.69 29.02
C GLU A 61 -4.98 -6.37 27.67
N ILE A 62 -3.67 -6.58 27.56
CA ILE A 62 -2.93 -6.45 26.30
C ILE A 62 -3.40 -7.52 25.32
N GLN A 63 -3.55 -7.13 24.05
CA GLN A 63 -3.93 -8.04 22.98
C GLN A 63 -2.74 -8.35 22.07
N GLU A 64 -2.59 -9.62 21.72
CA GLU A 64 -1.70 -10.03 20.64
C GLU A 64 -2.36 -9.76 19.28
N SER A 65 -1.54 -9.42 18.30
CA SER A 65 -2.00 -9.20 16.93
C SER A 65 -0.87 -9.49 15.95
N ASP A 66 -1.24 -10.01 14.80
CA ASP A 66 -0.36 -10.23 13.66
C ASP A 66 -0.35 -9.07 12.67
N VAL A 67 -1.08 -7.97 12.96
CA VAL A 67 -1.01 -6.71 12.22
C VAL A 67 0.24 -5.96 12.67
N PRO A 68 1.28 -5.83 11.81
CA PRO A 68 2.54 -5.20 12.20
C PRO A 68 2.39 -3.69 12.38
N ILE A 69 3.09 -3.13 13.37
CA ILE A 69 3.32 -1.70 13.49
C ILE A 69 4.61 -1.36 12.73
N ILE A 70 4.56 -0.31 11.93
CA ILE A 70 5.68 0.20 11.13
C ILE A 70 6.21 1.48 11.77
N GLN A 71 7.47 1.45 12.17
CA GLN A 71 8.18 2.62 12.70
C GLN A 71 8.19 3.76 11.68
N GLY A 72 8.03 5.00 12.13
CA GLY A 72 8.08 6.16 11.22
C GLY A 72 6.81 6.37 10.38
N ARG A 73 5.73 5.61 10.59
CA ARG A 73 4.47 5.74 9.84
C ARG A 73 3.40 6.41 10.69
N ASP A 74 2.74 7.42 10.12
CA ASP A 74 1.64 8.13 10.76
C ASP A 74 0.55 7.16 11.21
N THR A 75 0.00 7.41 12.40
CA THR A 75 -0.81 6.44 13.11
C THR A 75 -2.01 7.11 13.75
N LEU A 76 -3.17 6.47 13.68
CA LEU A 76 -4.33 6.83 14.49
C LEU A 76 -4.38 5.95 15.74
N ILE A 77 -4.40 6.57 16.91
CA ILE A 77 -4.75 5.89 18.18
C ILE A 77 -6.19 6.21 18.54
N ARG A 78 -6.98 5.17 18.77
CA ARG A 78 -8.39 5.29 19.19
C ARG A 78 -8.57 4.71 20.58
N GLY A 79 -9.10 5.51 21.49
CA GLY A 79 -9.51 5.05 22.81
C GLY A 79 -11.03 4.93 22.88
N TYR A 80 -11.48 3.72 23.19
CA TYR A 80 -12.88 3.37 23.35
C TYR A 80 -13.22 3.31 24.83
N TYR A 81 -14.41 3.75 25.18
CA TYR A 81 -14.85 3.81 26.56
C TYR A 81 -16.34 3.48 26.73
N ARG A 82 -16.70 3.09 27.94
CA ARG A 82 -18.07 3.05 28.46
C ARG A 82 -18.24 4.07 29.56
N THR A 83 -19.45 4.56 29.71
CA THR A 83 -19.77 5.61 30.65
C THR A 83 -21.06 5.30 31.39
N THR A 84 -21.10 5.53 32.70
CA THR A 84 -22.34 5.37 33.47
C THR A 84 -23.38 6.40 33.02
N PRO A 85 -24.70 6.11 33.11
CA PRO A 85 -25.74 6.98 32.57
C PRO A 85 -25.68 8.44 33.05
N GLU A 86 -25.22 8.68 34.28
CA GLU A 86 -25.13 10.00 34.91
C GLU A 86 -24.02 10.88 34.29
N ARG A 87 -23.08 10.27 33.59
CA ARG A 87 -21.91 10.93 32.99
C ARG A 87 -22.08 11.17 31.49
N VAL A 88 -23.10 10.59 30.86
CA VAL A 88 -23.39 10.79 29.43
C VAL A 88 -23.72 12.26 29.17
N GLY A 89 -23.11 12.83 28.14
CA GLY A 89 -23.27 14.24 27.78
C GLY A 89 -22.48 15.21 28.67
N THR A 90 -21.57 14.71 29.51
CA THR A 90 -20.64 15.56 30.27
C THR A 90 -19.32 15.75 29.52
N ARG A 91 -18.62 16.87 29.75
CA ARG A 91 -17.27 17.12 29.21
C ARG A 91 -16.24 16.28 29.96
N ALA A 92 -15.25 15.78 29.22
CA ALA A 92 -14.05 15.14 29.74
C ALA A 92 -12.85 15.50 28.85
N LEU A 93 -11.64 15.26 29.34
CA LEU A 93 -10.42 15.43 28.57
C LEU A 93 -9.82 14.05 28.28
N ALA A 94 -9.84 13.62 27.02
CA ALA A 94 -9.03 12.50 26.60
C ALA A 94 -7.57 12.93 26.54
N ARG A 95 -6.67 12.08 27.02
CA ARG A 95 -5.22 12.29 27.01
C ARG A 95 -4.50 11.04 26.51
N LEU A 96 -3.58 11.23 25.58
CA LEU A 96 -2.61 10.22 25.16
C LEU A 96 -1.20 10.69 25.52
N GLU A 97 -0.57 9.97 26.44
CA GLU A 97 0.81 10.19 26.88
C GLU A 97 1.74 9.31 26.05
N LEU A 98 2.77 9.92 25.48
CA LEU A 98 3.83 9.27 24.71
C LEU A 98 5.18 9.74 25.28
N PRO A 99 6.23 8.89 25.28
CA PRO A 99 7.53 9.28 25.79
C PRO A 99 8.15 10.41 24.95
N GLY A 100 8.89 11.31 25.60
CA GLY A 100 9.71 12.31 24.89
C GLY A 100 8.95 13.51 24.32
N ARG A 101 7.63 13.59 24.49
CA ARG A 101 6.80 14.73 24.05
C ARG A 101 5.71 15.12 25.06
N PRO A 102 5.15 16.34 24.98
CA PRO A 102 3.93 16.68 25.68
C PRO A 102 2.78 15.75 25.27
N ALA A 103 1.90 15.46 26.24
CA ALA A 103 0.71 14.64 26.00
C ALA A 103 -0.19 15.27 24.94
N LEU A 104 -0.79 14.42 24.12
CA LEU A 104 -1.85 14.81 23.20
C LEU A 104 -3.17 14.85 23.96
N GLU A 105 -3.94 15.91 23.79
CA GLU A 105 -5.17 16.13 24.54
C GLU A 105 -6.31 16.52 23.61
N GLN A 106 -7.49 15.98 23.91
CA GLN A 106 -8.72 16.25 23.18
C GLN A 106 -9.86 16.38 24.18
N GLU A 107 -10.53 17.52 24.18
CA GLU A 107 -11.81 17.61 24.87
C GLU A 107 -12.87 16.80 24.14
N ILE A 108 -13.61 16.00 24.90
CA ILE A 108 -14.66 15.14 24.38
C ILE A 108 -15.95 15.32 25.18
N MET A 109 -17.08 15.08 24.51
CA MET A 109 -18.36 14.88 25.16
C MET A 109 -18.57 13.38 25.34
N LEU A 110 -18.77 12.94 26.58
CA LEU A 110 -18.91 11.51 26.86
C LEU A 110 -20.18 10.94 26.25
N SER A 111 -20.02 9.95 25.39
CA SER A 111 -21.12 9.09 24.93
C SER A 111 -21.38 7.95 25.92
N ALA A 112 -22.49 7.23 25.78
CA ALA A 112 -22.77 6.06 26.62
C ALA A 112 -21.76 4.93 26.40
N ARG A 113 -21.40 4.68 25.14
CA ARG A 113 -20.44 3.67 24.71
C ARG A 113 -19.85 4.04 23.36
N SER A 114 -18.54 3.88 23.23
CA SER A 114 -17.85 4.01 21.95
C SER A 114 -18.18 2.86 21.00
N THR A 115 -18.30 3.16 19.70
CA THR A 115 -18.45 2.19 18.61
C THR A 115 -17.43 2.45 17.51
N PRO A 116 -16.97 1.40 16.79
CA PRO A 116 -15.89 1.55 15.82
C PRO A 116 -16.27 2.39 14.61
N ASP A 117 -17.56 2.40 14.22
CA ASP A 117 -18.12 3.10 13.07
C ASP A 117 -18.34 4.61 13.30
N VAL A 118 -18.40 5.06 14.55
CA VAL A 118 -18.67 6.47 14.89
C VAL A 118 -17.44 7.11 15.54
N LEU A 119 -16.63 7.84 14.75
CA LEU A 119 -15.44 8.56 15.26
C LEU A 119 -15.74 9.45 16.46
N GLY A 120 -16.87 10.16 16.47
CA GLY A 120 -17.24 11.05 17.58
C GLY A 120 -17.57 10.33 18.89
N SER A 121 -17.72 8.99 18.86
CA SER A 121 -17.94 8.18 20.06
C SER A 121 -16.63 7.71 20.70
N THR A 122 -15.49 7.81 20.00
CA THR A 122 -14.14 7.50 20.50
C THR A 122 -13.34 8.77 20.75
N ALA A 123 -12.28 8.67 21.56
CA ALA A 123 -11.21 9.67 21.58
C ALA A 123 -10.15 9.28 20.53
N ASN A 124 -9.72 10.22 19.70
CA ASN A 124 -8.93 9.92 18.51
C ASN A 124 -7.70 10.83 18.44
N PHE A 125 -6.52 10.24 18.41
CA PHE A 125 -5.25 10.96 18.36
C PHE A 125 -4.47 10.59 17.11
N LEU A 126 -4.16 11.59 16.28
CA LEU A 126 -3.17 11.43 15.22
C LEU A 126 -1.78 11.53 15.84
N VAL A 127 -1.02 10.44 15.71
CA VAL A 127 0.36 10.31 16.16
C VAL A 127 1.25 10.37 14.92
N PRO A 128 2.06 11.44 14.76
CA PRO A 128 3.05 11.53 13.70
C PRO A 128 4.01 10.32 13.72
N GLY A 129 4.45 9.87 12.55
CA GLY A 129 5.34 8.72 12.43
C GLY A 129 6.64 8.86 13.21
N GLU A 130 7.15 10.08 13.39
CA GLU A 130 8.34 10.36 14.22
C GLU A 130 8.19 9.98 15.69
N ASP A 131 6.96 9.89 16.20
CA ASP A 131 6.65 9.43 17.56
C ASP A 131 6.44 7.91 17.65
N VAL A 132 6.38 7.21 16.50
CA VAL A 132 6.35 5.75 16.45
C VAL A 132 7.79 5.24 16.35
N GLY A 133 8.38 4.94 17.51
CA GLY A 133 9.76 4.45 17.65
C GLY A 133 9.92 2.94 17.45
N GLU A 134 11.07 2.38 17.85
CA GLU A 134 11.33 0.92 17.83
C GLU A 134 10.43 0.13 18.80
N SER A 135 9.79 0.85 19.72
CA SER A 135 8.71 0.36 20.56
C SER A 135 7.68 1.48 20.66
N PHE A 136 6.41 1.11 20.72
CA PHE A 136 5.32 2.05 20.89
C PHE A 136 4.87 2.03 22.35
N LEU A 137 5.22 3.08 23.09
CA LEU A 137 4.86 3.23 24.50
C LEU A 137 3.76 4.26 24.64
N TYR A 138 2.70 3.93 25.39
CA TYR A 138 1.61 4.86 25.61
C TYR A 138 0.93 4.74 26.96
N ARG A 139 0.23 5.79 27.37
CA ARG A 139 -0.90 5.72 28.30
C ARG A 139 -2.06 6.53 27.77
N PHE A 140 -3.22 5.91 27.67
CA PHE A 140 -4.46 6.56 27.32
C PHE A 140 -5.30 6.79 28.57
N SER A 141 -5.90 7.97 28.68
CA SER A 141 -6.73 8.36 29.84
C SER A 141 -7.95 9.16 29.40
N ILE A 142 -9.07 8.96 30.08
CA ILE A 142 -10.21 9.89 30.07
C ILE A 142 -10.24 10.59 31.43
N LEU A 143 -9.99 11.89 31.43
CA LEU A 143 -9.86 12.70 32.63
C LEU A 143 -11.13 13.51 32.91
N GLY A 144 -11.52 13.55 34.18
CA GLY A 144 -12.67 14.29 34.69
C GLY A 144 -12.24 15.34 35.72
N SER A 145 -13.18 16.19 36.11
CA SER A 145 -13.02 17.05 37.28
C SER A 145 -13.29 16.27 38.57
N GLY A 146 -12.39 16.38 39.54
CA GLY A 146 -12.50 15.70 40.82
C GLY A 146 -11.15 15.60 41.54
N GLU A 147 -11.18 15.03 42.74
CA GLU A 147 -9.99 14.83 43.59
C GLU A 147 -9.55 13.36 43.65
N VAL A 148 -10.44 12.42 43.30
CA VAL A 148 -10.20 10.98 43.40
C VAL A 148 -9.99 10.41 42.01
N ASP A 149 -8.85 9.76 41.81
CA ASP A 149 -8.51 9.06 40.57
C ASP A 149 -9.37 7.80 40.39
N HIS A 150 -9.84 7.60 39.16
CA HIS A 150 -10.62 6.41 38.78
C HIS A 150 -9.77 5.51 37.87
N PRO A 151 -9.11 4.46 38.40
CA PRO A 151 -8.11 3.69 37.65
C PRO A 151 -8.62 3.08 36.34
N GLN A 152 -9.91 2.76 36.27
CA GLN A 152 -10.54 2.19 35.07
C GLN A 152 -10.69 3.20 33.93
N ALA A 153 -10.54 4.49 34.20
CA ALA A 153 -10.53 5.54 33.18
C ALA A 153 -9.16 5.69 32.48
N HIS A 154 -8.23 4.77 32.76
CA HIS A 154 -6.89 4.73 32.18
C HIS A 154 -6.59 3.36 31.57
N HIS A 155 -5.78 3.35 30.52
CA HIS A 155 -5.11 2.16 30.04
C HIS A 155 -3.65 2.50 29.61
N PRO A 156 -2.63 1.88 30.22
CA PRO A 156 -2.72 1.03 31.40
C PRO A 156 -3.16 1.85 32.63
N SER A 157 -3.54 1.16 33.70
CA SER A 157 -3.98 1.83 34.95
C SER A 157 -2.88 2.68 35.59
N ALA A 158 -1.61 2.32 35.39
CA ALA A 158 -0.43 3.07 35.81
C ALA A 158 0.74 2.86 34.84
N GLY A 159 1.64 3.84 34.76
CA GLY A 159 2.82 3.77 33.88
C GLY A 159 2.47 3.86 32.39
N LEU A 160 3.43 3.50 31.54
CA LEU A 160 3.23 3.37 30.09
C LEU A 160 3.19 1.88 29.74
N GLU A 161 2.32 1.51 28.82
CA GLU A 161 2.27 0.18 28.22
C GLU A 161 3.14 0.15 26.97
N ALA A 162 3.88 -0.94 26.74
CA ALA A 162 4.84 -1.06 25.66
C ALA A 162 4.42 -2.12 24.65
N HIS A 163 4.35 -1.73 23.38
CA HIS A 163 4.17 -2.64 22.26
C HIS A 163 5.43 -2.71 21.41
N TRP A 164 5.74 -3.92 20.96
CA TRP A 164 6.79 -4.13 19.97
C TRP A 164 6.38 -3.52 18.63
N VAL A 165 7.33 -2.88 17.94
CA VAL A 165 7.15 -2.37 16.59
C VAL A 165 7.89 -3.30 15.64
N GLU A 166 7.15 -4.10 14.87
CA GLU A 166 7.72 -5.17 14.05
C GLU A 166 8.47 -4.62 12.83
N GLY A 167 8.01 -3.51 12.25
CA GLY A 167 8.57 -2.91 11.05
C GLY A 167 9.51 -1.76 11.32
N ARG A 168 10.71 -1.82 10.72
CA ARG A 168 11.66 -0.71 10.68
C ARG A 168 11.23 0.35 9.67
N PRO A 169 11.75 1.59 9.76
CA PRO A 169 11.49 2.62 8.78
C PRO A 169 11.94 2.13 7.41
N ASN A 170 11.04 2.20 6.44
CA ASN A 170 11.30 1.72 5.09
C ASN A 170 10.79 2.74 4.06
N THR A 171 11.26 2.61 2.83
CA THR A 171 10.83 3.46 1.71
C THR A 171 10.56 2.59 0.51
N MET A 172 9.34 2.65 0.00
CA MET A 172 8.99 2.05 -1.28
C MET A 172 9.35 3.04 -2.39
N ARG A 173 10.27 2.65 -3.27
CA ARG A 173 10.73 3.47 -4.39
C ARG A 173 10.16 2.92 -5.69
N VAL A 174 9.48 3.75 -6.46
CA VAL A 174 8.89 3.35 -7.74
C VAL A 174 9.33 4.30 -8.85
N MET A 175 9.91 3.73 -9.90
CA MET A 175 10.24 4.40 -11.15
C MET A 175 9.06 4.21 -12.10
N LEU A 176 8.32 5.28 -12.38
CA LEU A 176 7.31 5.29 -13.44
C LEU A 176 8.03 5.43 -14.79
N VAL A 177 7.77 4.50 -15.69
CA VAL A 177 8.39 4.42 -17.02
C VAL A 177 7.31 4.64 -18.08
N PRO A 178 7.09 5.88 -18.55
CA PRO A 178 6.10 6.14 -19.58
C PRO A 178 6.53 5.56 -20.93
N PHE A 179 5.60 4.91 -21.63
CA PHE A 179 5.77 4.44 -23.00
C PHE A 179 5.03 5.36 -23.97
N ALA A 180 5.77 5.95 -24.91
CA ALA A 180 5.23 6.75 -26.00
C ALA A 180 4.68 5.83 -27.09
N TYR A 181 3.37 5.83 -27.28
CA TYR A 181 2.66 4.92 -28.18
C TYR A 181 2.64 5.44 -29.62
N HIS A 182 3.34 4.74 -30.50
CA HIS A 182 3.52 5.10 -31.92
C HIS A 182 2.89 4.12 -32.90
N ALA A 183 2.28 3.02 -32.45
CA ALA A 183 1.73 1.99 -33.34
C ALA A 183 0.63 2.55 -34.28
N ASP A 184 -0.17 3.51 -33.81
CA ASP A 184 -1.18 4.20 -34.61
C ASP A 184 -0.73 5.58 -35.12
N GLY A 185 0.57 5.91 -34.98
CA GLY A 185 1.13 7.20 -35.39
C GLY A 185 0.82 8.37 -34.47
N SER A 186 0.14 8.17 -33.33
CA SER A 186 -0.26 9.26 -32.44
C SER A 186 0.88 9.85 -31.60
N GLY A 187 1.84 9.03 -31.18
CA GLY A 187 2.87 9.43 -30.22
C GLY A 187 2.32 9.77 -28.84
N ARG A 188 1.18 9.21 -28.44
CA ARG A 188 0.58 9.47 -27.11
C ARG A 188 1.53 9.06 -26.00
N VAL A 189 1.66 9.91 -25.00
CA VAL A 189 2.41 9.65 -23.76
C VAL A 189 1.42 9.76 -22.60
N PRO A 190 1.41 8.81 -21.65
CA PRO A 190 0.58 8.93 -20.44
C PRO A 190 0.82 10.23 -19.70
N VAL A 191 -0.24 10.78 -19.11
CA VAL A 191 -0.12 11.97 -18.26
C VAL A 191 0.56 11.57 -16.96
N LEU A 192 1.74 12.13 -16.70
CA LEU A 192 2.50 11.95 -15.44
C LEU A 192 2.95 13.31 -14.91
N ASP A 193 2.00 14.22 -14.70
CA ASP A 193 2.26 15.50 -14.06
C ASP A 193 2.36 15.37 -12.53
N ALA A 194 2.62 16.48 -11.83
CA ALA A 194 2.78 16.46 -10.38
C ALA A 194 1.52 15.97 -9.63
N THR A 195 0.32 16.17 -10.19
CA THR A 195 -0.94 15.72 -9.60
C THR A 195 -1.05 14.20 -9.72
N GLU A 196 -0.78 13.68 -10.91
CA GLU A 196 -0.86 12.24 -11.16
C GLU A 196 0.21 11.48 -10.37
N ILE A 197 1.47 11.95 -10.41
CA ILE A 197 2.57 11.36 -9.61
C ILE A 197 2.20 11.32 -8.12
N GLU A 198 1.56 12.36 -7.60
CA GLU A 198 1.11 12.40 -6.21
C GLU A 198 -0.04 11.43 -5.93
N ALA A 199 -0.90 11.15 -6.92
CA ALA A 199 -1.96 10.15 -6.81
C ALA A 199 -1.37 8.73 -6.66
N TYR A 200 -0.39 8.35 -7.49
CA TYR A 200 0.38 7.11 -7.33
C TYR A 200 1.03 7.03 -5.93
N ARG A 201 1.76 8.08 -5.53
CA ARG A 201 2.45 8.13 -4.25
C ARG A 201 1.50 7.94 -3.07
N LYS A 202 0.38 8.66 -3.07
CA LYS A 202 -0.64 8.58 -2.02
C LYS A 202 -1.28 7.21 -1.97
N ARG A 203 -1.63 6.63 -3.13
CA ARG A 203 -2.31 5.35 -3.17
C ARG A 203 -1.45 4.20 -2.65
N LEU A 204 -0.17 4.18 -3.04
CA LEU A 204 0.81 3.25 -2.48
C LEU A 204 1.00 3.45 -0.98
N LEU A 205 1.06 4.70 -0.50
CA LEU A 205 1.20 5.00 0.93
C LEU A 205 -0.02 4.51 1.73
N GLN A 206 -1.23 4.60 1.17
CA GLN A 206 -2.45 4.11 1.79
C GLN A 206 -2.45 2.58 1.95
N LEU A 207 -2.02 1.85 0.91
CA LEU A 207 -2.19 0.39 0.84
C LEU A 207 -0.99 -0.41 1.38
N PHE A 208 0.23 0.09 1.21
CA PHE A 208 1.44 -0.67 1.56
C PHE A 208 1.92 -0.35 2.99
N PRO A 209 2.45 -1.34 3.73
CA PRO A 209 2.98 -1.17 5.09
C PRO A 209 4.35 -0.46 5.08
N VAL A 210 4.38 0.79 4.60
CA VAL A 210 5.61 1.56 4.39
C VAL A 210 5.62 2.90 5.12
N SER A 211 6.77 3.34 5.60
CA SER A 211 6.89 4.66 6.25
C SER A 211 6.92 5.79 5.23
N LYS A 212 7.37 5.51 4.01
CA LYS A 212 7.53 6.50 2.93
C LYS A 212 7.36 5.86 1.56
N VAL A 213 6.84 6.64 0.62
CA VAL A 213 6.85 6.33 -0.82
C VAL A 213 7.62 7.43 -1.55
N GLU A 214 8.53 7.02 -2.42
CA GLU A 214 9.26 7.89 -3.34
C GLU A 214 8.95 7.48 -4.78
N ILE A 215 8.49 8.44 -5.59
CA ILE A 215 8.22 8.24 -7.00
C ILE A 215 9.22 9.04 -7.82
N ALA A 216 9.82 8.39 -8.82
CA ALA A 216 10.57 9.04 -9.87
C ALA A 216 9.90 8.74 -11.22
N VAL A 217 10.09 9.63 -12.20
CA VAL A 217 9.60 9.44 -13.56
C VAL A 217 10.77 9.44 -14.53
N ARG A 218 10.80 8.43 -15.39
CA ARG A 218 11.79 8.30 -16.45
C ARG A 218 11.37 9.13 -17.68
N GLU A 219 12.33 9.52 -18.50
CA GLU A 219 12.04 9.94 -19.88
C GLU A 219 11.25 8.85 -20.63
N PRO A 220 10.30 9.22 -21.51
CA PRO A 220 9.48 8.25 -22.23
C PRO A 220 10.30 7.29 -23.12
N ILE A 221 9.83 6.04 -23.21
CA ILE A 221 10.36 5.02 -24.13
C ILE A 221 9.43 4.91 -25.33
N SER A 222 9.98 5.02 -26.54
CA SER A 222 9.22 4.78 -27.76
C SER A 222 8.74 3.33 -27.83
N TRP A 223 7.45 3.14 -28.09
CA TRP A 223 6.82 1.84 -28.33
C TRP A 223 5.98 1.87 -29.61
N SER A 224 6.18 0.89 -30.49
CA SER A 224 5.49 0.81 -31.79
C SER A 224 4.74 -0.50 -32.01
N GLY A 225 4.74 -1.40 -31.02
CA GLY A 225 3.90 -2.60 -31.06
C GLY A 225 2.45 -2.24 -30.74
N ASP A 226 1.51 -3.02 -31.27
CA ASP A 226 0.10 -2.88 -30.93
C ASP A 226 -0.11 -3.15 -29.43
N LEU A 227 -0.98 -2.37 -28.80
CA LEU A 227 -1.41 -2.58 -27.41
C LEU A 227 -2.93 -2.50 -27.38
N ASP A 228 -3.57 -3.63 -27.10
CA ASP A 228 -5.03 -3.75 -27.13
C ASP A 228 -5.61 -4.11 -25.75
N PRO A 229 -6.94 -3.98 -25.56
CA PRO A 229 -7.57 -4.19 -24.27
C PRO A 229 -7.61 -5.65 -23.81
N THR A 230 -7.28 -6.62 -24.67
CA THR A 230 -7.23 -8.05 -24.34
C THR A 230 -5.85 -8.49 -23.84
N GLY A 231 -4.84 -7.61 -23.90
CA GLY A 231 -3.46 -7.90 -23.50
C GLY A 231 -2.50 -8.16 -24.66
N VAL A 232 -2.95 -8.05 -25.92
CA VAL A 232 -2.05 -8.19 -27.07
C VAL A 232 -0.94 -7.13 -26.99
N GLY A 233 0.32 -7.57 -27.07
CA GLY A 233 1.52 -6.73 -27.01
C GLY A 233 2.01 -6.41 -25.59
N TRP A 234 1.26 -6.76 -24.54
CA TRP A 234 1.60 -6.40 -23.16
C TRP A 234 2.78 -7.20 -22.64
N ALA A 235 2.87 -8.48 -22.99
CA ALA A 235 3.98 -9.35 -22.57
C ALA A 235 5.32 -8.89 -23.20
N GLU A 236 5.29 -8.42 -24.44
CA GLU A 236 6.44 -7.84 -25.13
C GLU A 236 6.83 -6.47 -24.52
N LEU A 237 5.84 -5.64 -24.16
CA LEU A 237 6.07 -4.38 -23.45
C LEU A 237 6.70 -4.61 -22.08
N HIS A 238 6.24 -5.63 -21.35
CA HIS A 238 6.81 -6.04 -20.06
C HIS A 238 8.27 -6.50 -20.23
N THR A 239 8.59 -7.29 -21.26
CA THR A 239 9.98 -7.67 -21.57
C THR A 239 10.84 -6.48 -21.97
N LYS A 240 10.27 -5.48 -22.66
CA LYS A 240 10.96 -4.21 -22.93
C LYS A 240 11.28 -3.45 -21.64
N LEU A 241 10.39 -3.46 -20.65
CA LEU A 241 10.65 -2.87 -19.33
C LEU A 241 11.75 -3.60 -18.57
N LEU A 242 11.75 -4.95 -18.58
CA LEU A 242 12.81 -5.78 -18.01
C LEU A 242 14.18 -5.43 -18.60
N ALA A 243 14.29 -5.39 -19.94
CA ALA A 243 15.51 -5.01 -20.63
C ALA A 243 15.98 -3.59 -20.26
N THR A 244 15.03 -2.67 -20.09
CA THR A 244 15.32 -1.28 -19.72
C THR A 244 15.90 -1.21 -18.31
N ARG A 245 15.28 -1.87 -17.34
CA ARG A 245 15.75 -1.91 -15.95
C ARG A 245 17.17 -2.47 -15.86
N GLU A 246 17.44 -3.56 -16.58
CA GLU A 246 18.75 -4.19 -16.62
C GLU A 246 19.81 -3.26 -17.24
N GLN A 247 19.48 -2.62 -18.37
CA GLN A 247 20.36 -1.68 -19.06
C GLN A 247 20.76 -0.50 -18.16
N GLU A 248 19.80 -0.01 -17.37
CA GLU A 248 20.01 1.10 -16.43
C GLU A 248 20.77 0.69 -15.17
N LYS A 249 20.94 -0.60 -14.93
CA LYS A 249 21.56 -1.15 -13.71
C LYS A 249 20.90 -0.55 -12.47
N ALA A 250 19.57 -0.56 -12.48
CA ALA A 250 18.76 -0.02 -11.40
C ALA A 250 19.19 -0.65 -10.07
N SER A 251 19.22 0.16 -9.01
CA SER A 251 19.43 -0.35 -7.67
C SER A 251 18.24 -1.21 -7.25
N ASP A 252 18.50 -2.26 -6.46
CA ASP A 252 17.52 -3.27 -6.11
C ASP A 252 16.27 -2.68 -5.45
N ASP A 253 16.43 -1.58 -4.72
CA ASP A 253 15.38 -0.86 -3.99
C ASP A 253 14.31 -0.18 -4.86
N TRP A 254 14.54 -0.03 -6.17
CA TRP A 254 13.55 0.53 -7.09
C TRP A 254 12.64 -0.55 -7.67
N TYR A 255 11.34 -0.32 -7.64
CA TYR A 255 10.37 -1.03 -8.48
C TYR A 255 10.18 -0.26 -9.78
N TYR A 256 10.07 -0.95 -10.92
CA TYR A 256 9.83 -0.32 -12.22
C TYR A 256 8.38 -0.56 -12.63
N TYR A 257 7.64 0.52 -12.87
CA TYR A 257 6.24 0.43 -13.31
C TYR A 257 6.08 1.11 -14.67
N GLY A 258 5.86 0.30 -15.71
CA GLY A 258 5.64 0.79 -17.06
C GLY A 258 4.23 1.34 -17.23
N VAL A 259 4.10 2.56 -17.71
CA VAL A 259 2.81 3.24 -17.90
C VAL A 259 2.57 3.43 -19.38
N PHE A 260 1.41 3.04 -19.89
CA PHE A 260 1.06 3.19 -21.32
C PHE A 260 -0.39 3.63 -21.53
N GLN A 261 -0.68 4.33 -22.63
CA GLN A 261 -2.02 4.85 -22.91
C GLN A 261 -2.37 4.72 -24.41
N PRO A 262 -2.90 3.56 -24.85
CA PRO A 262 -3.06 3.26 -26.27
C PRO A 262 -4.20 4.03 -26.94
N THR A 263 -5.15 4.61 -26.20
CA THR A 263 -6.21 5.47 -26.75
C THR A 263 -6.33 6.77 -25.95
N GLU A 264 -7.21 7.68 -26.35
CA GLU A 264 -7.37 8.97 -25.66
C GLU A 264 -8.04 8.80 -24.30
N THR A 265 -8.99 7.86 -24.19
CA THR A 265 -9.79 7.66 -22.97
C THR A 265 -9.95 6.19 -22.64
N MET A 266 -10.08 5.88 -21.34
CA MET A 266 -10.32 4.50 -20.88
C MET A 266 -11.57 3.90 -21.51
N ILE A 267 -12.63 4.68 -21.71
CA ILE A 267 -13.87 4.22 -22.35
C ILE A 267 -13.61 3.71 -23.78
N GLN A 268 -12.77 4.41 -24.54
CA GLN A 268 -12.39 3.98 -25.90
C GLN A 268 -11.51 2.74 -25.89
N PHE A 269 -10.62 2.63 -24.90
CA PHE A 269 -9.76 1.47 -24.75
C PHE A 269 -10.58 0.22 -24.42
N CYS A 270 -11.43 0.31 -23.39
CA CYS A 270 -12.03 -0.88 -22.78
C CYS A 270 -13.30 -1.38 -23.47
N GLN A 271 -14.08 -0.52 -24.14
CA GLN A 271 -15.26 -0.94 -24.92
C GLN A 271 -16.25 -1.90 -24.21
N GLY A 272 -16.28 -1.92 -22.88
CA GLY A 272 -17.11 -2.82 -22.06
C GLY A 272 -16.35 -3.83 -21.19
N GLY A 273 -15.04 -4.00 -21.37
CA GLY A 273 -14.17 -4.82 -20.52
C GLY A 273 -12.74 -4.90 -21.07
N CYS A 274 -11.74 -4.83 -20.19
CA CYS A 274 -10.33 -4.80 -20.57
C CYS A 274 -9.44 -5.29 -19.42
N LEU A 275 -8.23 -5.71 -19.76
CA LEU A 275 -7.12 -5.75 -18.80
C LEU A 275 -6.66 -4.33 -18.49
N LEU A 276 -6.11 -4.12 -17.29
CA LEU A 276 -5.59 -2.83 -16.85
C LEU A 276 -4.10 -2.86 -16.50
N GLY A 277 -3.60 -3.96 -15.94
CA GLY A 277 -2.18 -4.15 -15.68
C GLY A 277 -1.72 -5.58 -15.94
N LEU A 278 -0.41 -5.78 -15.86
CA LEU A 278 0.25 -7.06 -16.01
C LEU A 278 1.54 -7.10 -15.20
N SER A 279 1.73 -8.18 -14.47
CA SER A 279 2.99 -8.52 -13.83
C SER A 279 3.23 -10.03 -13.82
N VAL A 280 4.44 -10.43 -13.45
CA VAL A 280 4.74 -11.84 -13.17
C VAL A 280 4.20 -12.23 -11.80
N LYS A 281 3.56 -13.40 -11.70
CA LYS A 281 2.99 -13.92 -10.45
C LYS A 281 4.10 -14.21 -9.43
N GLY A 282 4.12 -13.44 -8.35
CA GLY A 282 4.92 -13.69 -7.16
C GLY A 282 6.38 -14.03 -7.42
N PRO A 283 7.16 -13.12 -8.03
CA PRO A 283 8.58 -13.36 -8.25
C PRO A 283 9.29 -13.64 -6.92
N PRO A 284 10.47 -14.28 -6.92
CA PRO A 284 11.26 -14.45 -5.69
C PRO A 284 11.59 -13.11 -5.02
N PRO A 285 11.58 -13.01 -3.68
CA PRO A 285 11.91 -11.76 -2.99
C PRO A 285 13.34 -11.30 -3.27
N GLN A 286 14.25 -12.27 -3.44
CA GLN A 286 15.66 -12.02 -3.69
C GLN A 286 15.96 -11.58 -5.13
N ASN A 287 14.98 -11.64 -6.02
CA ASN A 287 15.17 -11.29 -7.43
C ASN A 287 14.75 -9.85 -7.69
N ALA A 288 15.69 -8.93 -7.58
CA ALA A 288 15.44 -7.52 -7.78
C ALA A 288 15.12 -7.15 -9.24
N ASP A 289 15.56 -7.94 -10.22
CA ASP A 289 15.31 -7.68 -11.65
C ASP A 289 13.85 -7.86 -12.02
N LEU A 290 13.11 -8.68 -11.27
CA LEU A 290 11.68 -8.93 -11.46
C LEU A 290 10.76 -8.02 -10.63
N ARG A 291 11.31 -6.96 -10.02
CA ARG A 291 10.52 -5.92 -9.31
C ARG A 291 9.91 -4.96 -10.31
N LEU A 292 9.10 -5.48 -11.22
CA LEU A 292 8.52 -4.70 -12.29
C LEU A 292 7.12 -5.17 -12.68
N ALA A 293 6.35 -4.23 -13.20
CA ALA A 293 4.98 -4.42 -13.67
C ALA A 293 4.65 -3.37 -14.73
N ILE A 294 3.57 -3.54 -15.47
CA ILE A 294 3.04 -2.54 -16.41
C ILE A 294 1.56 -2.31 -16.18
N GLY A 295 1.06 -1.15 -16.60
CA GLY A 295 -0.38 -0.94 -16.69
C GLY A 295 -0.77 0.35 -17.39
N VAL A 296 -2.07 0.51 -17.56
CA VAL A 296 -2.67 1.64 -18.25
C VAL A 296 -2.48 2.95 -17.48
N GLY A 297 -2.28 4.03 -18.22
CA GLY A 297 -2.00 5.37 -17.70
C GLY A 297 -3.20 6.30 -17.61
N TYR A 298 -4.44 5.78 -17.53
CA TYR A 298 -5.63 6.61 -17.40
C TYR A 298 -5.80 7.06 -15.93
N PRO A 299 -5.76 8.38 -15.62
CA PRO A 299 -5.74 8.90 -14.25
C PRO A 299 -6.82 8.34 -13.31
N GLU A 300 -7.99 8.00 -13.85
CA GLU A 300 -9.11 7.44 -13.08
C GLU A 300 -8.87 6.04 -12.49
N VAL A 301 -7.89 5.28 -13.00
CA VAL A 301 -7.58 3.89 -12.57
C VAL A 301 -6.11 3.62 -12.33
N ALA A 302 -5.22 4.42 -12.92
CA ALA A 302 -3.77 4.20 -12.94
C ALA A 302 -3.16 3.95 -11.55
N PRO A 303 -3.43 4.76 -10.50
CA PRO A 303 -2.87 4.53 -9.17
C PRO A 303 -3.35 3.22 -8.52
N ASP A 304 -4.60 2.82 -8.75
CA ASP A 304 -5.17 1.56 -8.24
C ASP A 304 -4.57 0.36 -8.96
N THR A 305 -4.53 0.41 -10.29
CA THR A 305 -3.88 -0.61 -11.12
C THR A 305 -2.42 -0.78 -10.71
N ALA A 306 -1.65 0.29 -10.61
CA ALA A 306 -0.26 0.21 -10.20
C ALA A 306 -0.06 -0.41 -8.83
N SER A 307 -0.96 -0.12 -7.88
CA SER A 307 -0.92 -0.73 -6.56
C SER A 307 -1.18 -2.23 -6.63
N HIS A 308 -2.18 -2.65 -7.42
CA HIS A 308 -2.54 -4.06 -7.65
C HIS A 308 -1.37 -4.85 -8.23
N GLU A 309 -0.80 -4.38 -9.35
CA GLU A 309 0.32 -5.06 -10.02
C GLU A 309 1.57 -5.10 -9.12
N LEU A 310 1.85 -4.00 -8.41
CA LEU A 310 2.95 -4.00 -7.44
C LEU A 310 2.66 -4.94 -6.27
N GLY A 311 1.40 -5.20 -5.92
CA GLY A 311 0.99 -6.26 -5.01
C GLY A 311 1.42 -7.65 -5.50
N HIS A 312 1.21 -7.96 -6.77
CA HIS A 312 1.70 -9.19 -7.38
C HIS A 312 3.24 -9.29 -7.40
N THR A 313 3.96 -8.20 -7.65
CA THR A 313 5.43 -8.19 -7.52
C THR A 313 5.91 -8.46 -6.08
N HIS A 314 5.06 -8.18 -5.09
CA HIS A 314 5.27 -8.53 -3.68
C HIS A 314 4.79 -9.95 -3.33
N GLY A 315 4.30 -10.73 -4.28
CA GLY A 315 3.86 -12.10 -4.05
C GLY A 315 2.45 -12.24 -3.55
N LEU A 316 1.65 -11.17 -3.58
CA LEU A 316 0.23 -11.31 -3.29
C LEU A 316 -0.49 -12.02 -4.44
N ARG A 317 -1.47 -12.83 -4.07
CA ARG A 317 -2.41 -13.50 -4.98
C ARG A 317 -3.77 -12.82 -4.88
N HIS A 318 -4.70 -13.17 -5.77
CA HIS A 318 -5.99 -12.48 -5.81
C HIS A 318 -6.86 -12.82 -4.60
N ALA A 319 -7.45 -11.80 -3.99
CA ALA A 319 -8.54 -12.01 -3.03
C ALA A 319 -9.80 -12.49 -3.77
N PRO A 320 -10.67 -13.30 -3.14
CA PRO A 320 -11.82 -13.92 -3.79
C PRO A 320 -12.99 -12.94 -3.95
N CYS A 321 -12.81 -11.87 -4.74
CA CYS A 321 -13.86 -10.89 -5.03
C CYS A 321 -13.81 -10.36 -6.45
N GLY A 322 -14.95 -10.40 -7.14
CA GLY A 322 -15.14 -9.79 -8.46
C GLY A 322 -15.23 -10.81 -9.57
N ASN A 323 -15.76 -10.39 -10.71
CA ASN A 323 -15.90 -11.23 -11.89
C ASN A 323 -14.62 -11.17 -12.74
N GLY A 324 -14.29 -12.26 -13.43
CA GLY A 324 -13.15 -12.28 -14.35
C GLY A 324 -11.80 -12.60 -13.71
N ILE A 325 -11.76 -12.89 -12.41
CA ILE A 325 -10.57 -13.46 -11.76
C ILE A 325 -10.36 -14.88 -12.30
N ASP A 326 -9.15 -15.18 -12.77
CA ASP A 326 -8.74 -16.55 -13.09
C ASP A 326 -8.73 -17.39 -11.79
N PRO A 327 -9.50 -18.47 -11.68
CA PRO A 327 -9.53 -19.32 -10.49
C PRO A 327 -8.15 -19.84 -10.05
N ASN A 328 -7.20 -19.99 -10.97
CA ASN A 328 -5.84 -20.45 -10.68
C ASN A 328 -4.97 -19.39 -10.00
N THR A 329 -5.46 -18.16 -9.88
CA THR A 329 -4.74 -17.01 -9.31
C THR A 329 -5.27 -16.58 -7.96
N LEU A 330 -6.39 -17.17 -7.52
CA LEU A 330 -6.95 -16.96 -6.21
C LEU A 330 -5.94 -17.33 -5.12
N ASP A 331 -5.93 -16.54 -4.06
CA ASP A 331 -5.35 -16.91 -2.78
C ASP A 331 -6.36 -17.79 -2.04
N LEU A 332 -6.04 -19.08 -1.94
CA LEU A 332 -6.88 -20.06 -1.25
C LEU A 332 -6.79 -19.96 0.27
N ASP A 333 -5.78 -19.24 0.78
CA ASP A 333 -5.56 -18.99 2.21
C ASP A 333 -6.19 -17.65 2.65
N PHE A 334 -6.72 -16.85 1.72
CA PHE A 334 -7.37 -15.58 2.04
C PHE A 334 -8.60 -15.82 2.94
N PRO A 335 -8.65 -15.23 4.15
CA PRO A 335 -9.55 -15.70 5.20
C PRO A 335 -10.96 -15.10 5.15
N TYR A 336 -11.20 -14.09 4.31
CA TYR A 336 -12.47 -13.35 4.31
C TYR A 336 -13.29 -13.63 3.04
N ASP A 337 -14.50 -14.14 3.25
CA ASP A 337 -15.48 -14.36 2.19
C ASP A 337 -15.76 -13.05 1.42
N GLY A 338 -15.90 -13.18 0.10
CA GLY A 338 -16.15 -12.04 -0.77
C GLY A 338 -15.05 -10.97 -0.74
N GLY A 339 -13.83 -11.34 -0.31
CA GLY A 339 -12.68 -10.45 -0.30
C GLY A 339 -12.80 -9.24 0.64
N SER A 340 -13.58 -9.31 1.73
CA SER A 340 -13.62 -8.23 2.73
C SER A 340 -12.23 -7.91 3.29
N ILE A 341 -12.00 -6.66 3.74
CA ILE A 341 -10.73 -6.25 4.36
C ILE A 341 -10.54 -6.74 5.81
N GLY A 342 -11.52 -7.46 6.37
CA GLY A 342 -11.42 -8.13 7.68
C GLY A 342 -11.60 -7.22 8.89
N ARG A 343 -10.91 -6.07 8.92
CA ARG A 343 -10.92 -5.12 10.06
C ARG A 343 -11.24 -3.70 9.64
N TRP A 344 -11.67 -2.89 10.62
CA TRP A 344 -11.64 -1.44 10.45
C TRP A 344 -10.25 -0.97 10.08
N SER A 345 -10.18 0.04 9.23
CA SER A 345 -8.91 0.55 8.74
C SER A 345 -8.93 2.08 8.69
N TRP A 346 -7.75 2.68 8.62
CA TRP A 346 -7.58 4.14 8.60
C TRP A 346 -6.82 4.58 7.36
N ASP A 347 -7.45 5.46 6.58
CA ASP A 347 -6.80 6.17 5.50
C ASP A 347 -5.97 7.32 6.07
N ILE A 348 -4.67 7.07 6.25
CA ILE A 348 -3.71 8.07 6.76
C ILE A 348 -3.52 9.28 5.84
N VAL A 349 -3.95 9.20 4.57
CA VAL A 349 -3.81 10.31 3.61
C VAL A 349 -5.03 11.22 3.66
N ASN A 350 -6.24 10.65 3.63
CA ASN A 350 -7.48 11.42 3.61
C ASN A 350 -8.13 11.59 4.99
N HIS A 351 -7.56 10.98 6.03
CA HIS A 351 -8.06 10.96 7.39
C HIS A 351 -9.50 10.44 7.49
N LYS A 352 -9.74 9.24 6.98
CA LYS A 352 -11.06 8.59 6.96
C LYS A 352 -11.02 7.16 7.48
N LEU A 353 -12.05 6.78 8.22
CA LEU A 353 -12.29 5.37 8.54
C LEU A 353 -12.71 4.61 7.29
N VAL A 354 -12.24 3.37 7.21
CA VAL A 354 -12.55 2.42 6.15
C VAL A 354 -13.24 1.23 6.77
N ASP A 355 -14.47 0.98 6.30
CA ASP A 355 -15.41 0.01 6.87
C ASP A 355 -15.23 -1.37 6.22
N PRO A 356 -14.94 -2.43 7.00
CA PRO A 356 -14.75 -3.79 6.46
C PRO A 356 -16.02 -4.39 5.85
N GLY A 357 -17.21 -3.89 6.19
CA GLY A 357 -18.47 -4.29 5.57
C GLY A 357 -18.74 -3.64 4.21
N LEU A 358 -17.95 -2.64 3.82
CA LEU A 358 -18.14 -1.87 2.58
C LEU A 358 -16.97 -1.99 1.61
N PHE A 359 -15.75 -2.17 2.11
CA PHE A 359 -14.52 -2.22 1.33
C PHE A 359 -14.02 -3.65 1.17
N THR A 360 -13.42 -3.91 0.01
CA THR A 360 -12.83 -5.21 -0.34
C THR A 360 -11.34 -5.06 -0.57
N ASP A 361 -10.61 -6.16 -0.46
CA ASP A 361 -9.18 -6.18 -0.65
C ASP A 361 -8.80 -5.74 -2.08
N PHE A 362 -7.76 -4.91 -2.18
CA PHE A 362 -7.28 -4.32 -3.43
C PHE A 362 -6.71 -5.35 -4.41
N MET A 363 -6.42 -6.58 -3.97
CA MET A 363 -6.09 -7.72 -4.81
C MET A 363 -7.32 -8.46 -5.35
N GLY A 364 -8.54 -7.93 -5.15
CA GLY A 364 -9.74 -8.36 -5.86
C GLY A 364 -10.12 -7.36 -6.97
N TYR A 365 -11.16 -7.68 -7.73
CA TYR A 365 -11.72 -6.82 -8.79
C TYR A 365 -13.04 -6.17 -8.38
N CYS A 366 -13.30 -6.08 -7.07
CA CYS A 366 -14.49 -5.45 -6.52
C CYS A 366 -14.29 -3.95 -6.31
N ASP A 367 -15.41 -3.22 -6.25
CA ASP A 367 -15.42 -1.79 -5.97
C ASP A 367 -14.93 -1.47 -4.56
N ARG A 368 -14.45 -0.24 -4.38
CA ARG A 368 -13.89 0.26 -3.12
C ARG A 368 -12.70 -0.59 -2.64
N PRO A 369 -11.64 -0.72 -3.48
CA PRO A 369 -10.45 -1.46 -3.11
C PRO A 369 -9.74 -0.82 -1.93
N TRP A 370 -9.31 -1.64 -0.97
CA TRP A 370 -8.50 -1.24 0.17
C TRP A 370 -7.61 -2.40 0.64
N ILE A 371 -6.69 -2.18 1.57
CA ILE A 371 -5.81 -3.24 2.07
C ILE A 371 -6.47 -4.02 3.21
N SER A 372 -6.58 -5.36 3.11
CA SER A 372 -6.93 -6.23 4.24
C SER A 372 -5.80 -6.35 5.26
N ASP A 373 -6.11 -6.67 6.51
CA ASP A 373 -5.08 -7.02 7.50
C ASP A 373 -4.23 -8.22 7.06
N TYR A 374 -4.85 -9.20 6.40
CA TYR A 374 -4.17 -10.36 5.83
C TYR A 374 -3.10 -9.96 4.79
N HIS A 375 -3.46 -9.19 3.76
CA HIS A 375 -2.49 -8.76 2.75
C HIS A 375 -1.53 -7.68 3.27
N TYR A 376 -1.93 -6.85 4.24
CA TYR A 376 -1.01 -5.91 4.89
C TYR A 376 0.14 -6.67 5.58
N ARG A 377 -0.19 -7.76 6.28
CA ARG A 377 0.81 -8.68 6.85
C ARG A 377 1.63 -9.38 5.77
N GLY A 378 1.01 -9.84 4.69
CA GLY A 378 1.71 -10.45 3.55
C GLY A 378 2.78 -9.54 2.95
N LEU A 379 2.42 -8.28 2.67
CA LEU A 379 3.34 -7.25 2.18
C LEU A 379 4.48 -6.98 3.18
N PHE A 380 4.17 -6.96 4.48
CA PHE A 380 5.17 -6.76 5.52
C PHE A 380 6.19 -7.90 5.58
N LEU A 381 5.72 -9.16 5.58
CA LEU A 381 6.58 -10.34 5.57
C LEU A 381 7.44 -10.38 4.30
N ARG A 382 6.87 -9.99 3.17
CA ARG A 382 7.61 -9.85 1.91
C ARG A 382 8.73 -8.82 2.02
N ALA A 383 8.45 -7.63 2.56
CA ALA A 383 9.45 -6.60 2.74
C ALA A 383 10.59 -7.06 3.67
N GLN A 384 10.30 -7.86 4.70
CA GLN A 384 11.35 -8.47 5.52
C GLN A 384 12.21 -9.46 4.70
N ALA A 385 11.58 -10.32 3.89
CA ALA A 385 12.29 -11.31 3.08
C ALA A 385 13.19 -10.66 2.01
N ILE A 386 12.78 -9.52 1.46
CA ILE A 386 13.58 -8.71 0.52
C ILE A 386 14.85 -8.15 1.19
N ASN A 387 14.74 -7.75 2.46
CA ASN A 387 15.83 -7.12 3.21
C ASN A 387 16.77 -8.13 3.88
N GLN A 388 16.62 -9.43 3.65
CA GLN A 388 17.57 -10.44 4.10
C GLN A 388 18.86 -10.40 3.26
N PRO A 389 20.02 -10.81 3.82
CA PRO A 389 21.28 -10.85 3.07
C PRO A 389 21.10 -11.62 1.76
N ALA A 390 21.46 -10.98 0.65
CA ALA A 390 21.36 -11.60 -0.67
C ALA A 390 22.13 -12.94 -0.69
N LEU A 391 21.51 -13.95 -1.30
CA LEU A 391 22.23 -15.17 -1.66
C LEU A 391 23.41 -14.77 -2.56
N LYS A 392 24.56 -15.43 -2.38
CA LYS A 392 25.72 -15.19 -3.23
C LYS A 392 25.30 -15.44 -4.69
N PRO A 393 25.37 -14.44 -5.58
CA PRO A 393 24.92 -14.65 -6.94
C PRO A 393 25.74 -15.75 -7.60
N PRO A 394 25.12 -16.60 -8.44
CA PRO A 394 25.88 -17.57 -9.21
C PRO A 394 26.88 -16.83 -10.12
N PRO A 395 27.91 -17.53 -10.66
CA PRO A 395 28.85 -16.94 -11.60
C PRO A 395 28.11 -16.21 -12.72
N PRO A 396 28.56 -15.01 -13.15
CA PRO A 396 27.88 -14.26 -14.18
C PRO A 396 28.01 -14.99 -15.51
N HIS A 397 26.95 -15.69 -15.90
CA HIS A 397 26.73 -16.15 -17.26
C HIS A 397 25.42 -15.53 -17.77
N PRO A 398 25.28 -15.30 -19.08
CA PRO A 398 24.06 -14.75 -19.63
C PRO A 398 22.87 -15.69 -19.39
N TRP A 399 21.68 -15.09 -19.43
CA TRP A 399 20.39 -15.75 -19.39
C TRP A 399 19.58 -15.25 -20.57
N LEU A 400 18.75 -16.13 -21.14
CA LEU A 400 17.73 -15.74 -22.09
C LEU A 400 16.38 -15.66 -21.38
N ALA A 401 15.80 -14.46 -21.38
CA ALA A 401 14.40 -14.24 -21.08
C ALA A 401 13.57 -14.47 -22.34
N VAL A 402 12.61 -15.39 -22.27
CA VAL A 402 11.72 -15.76 -23.38
C VAL A 402 10.29 -15.52 -22.93
N THR A 403 9.58 -14.70 -23.69
CA THR A 403 8.16 -14.44 -23.48
C THR A 403 7.35 -15.39 -24.33
N LEU A 404 6.45 -16.12 -23.69
CA LEU A 404 5.53 -17.05 -24.32
C LEU A 404 4.08 -16.60 -24.12
N ASP A 405 3.25 -16.79 -25.13
CA ASP A 405 1.79 -16.69 -25.00
C ASP A 405 1.19 -17.95 -24.36
N GLY A 406 -0.13 -17.97 -24.18
CA GLY A 406 -0.90 -19.12 -23.67
C GLY A 406 -0.85 -20.39 -24.52
N HIS A 407 -0.28 -20.33 -25.74
CA HIS A 407 -0.14 -21.44 -26.67
C HIS A 407 1.32 -21.87 -26.86
N GLY A 408 2.25 -21.29 -26.10
CA GLY A 408 3.67 -21.58 -26.19
C GLY A 408 4.38 -20.92 -27.38
N GLN A 409 3.75 -19.95 -28.04
CA GLN A 409 4.38 -19.14 -29.10
C GLN A 409 5.36 -18.15 -28.48
N VAL A 410 6.58 -18.07 -29.05
CA VAL A 410 7.58 -17.08 -28.64
C VAL A 410 7.21 -15.69 -29.16
N LEU A 411 6.91 -14.78 -28.23
CA LEU A 411 6.57 -13.39 -28.52
C LEU A 411 7.79 -12.46 -28.47
N ALA A 412 8.66 -12.63 -27.48
CA ALA A 412 9.84 -11.80 -27.29
C ALA A 412 11.01 -12.59 -26.70
N ARG A 413 12.22 -12.05 -26.91
CA ARG A 413 13.49 -12.60 -26.44
C ARG A 413 14.36 -11.46 -25.93
N GLN A 414 15.04 -11.66 -24.80
CA GLN A 414 15.97 -10.70 -24.24
C GLN A 414 17.13 -11.42 -23.54
N ILE A 415 18.38 -11.06 -23.88
CA ILE A 415 19.54 -11.54 -23.13
C ILE A 415 19.70 -10.69 -21.87
N LEU A 416 19.72 -11.35 -20.73
CA LEU A 416 20.04 -10.79 -19.42
C LEU A 416 21.47 -11.17 -19.03
N HIS A 417 22.23 -10.24 -18.47
CA HIS A 417 23.61 -10.40 -18.05
C HIS A 417 23.75 -10.67 -16.55
N GLN A 418 22.66 -10.50 -15.80
CA GLN A 418 22.59 -10.82 -14.39
C GLN A 418 21.76 -12.08 -14.19
N ALA A 419 22.22 -12.94 -13.28
CA ALA A 419 21.53 -14.16 -12.96
C ALA A 419 20.37 -13.87 -12.01
N PRO A 420 19.14 -14.22 -12.38
CA PRO A 420 18.00 -14.06 -11.50
C PRO A 420 18.11 -15.04 -10.31
N LEU A 421 17.88 -14.54 -9.09
CA LEU A 421 18.07 -15.31 -7.85
C LEU A 421 16.80 -16.08 -7.44
N ALA A 422 16.99 -17.29 -6.89
CA ALA A 422 15.98 -18.06 -6.16
C ALA A 422 14.65 -18.30 -6.91
N LEU A 423 14.72 -18.58 -8.21
CA LEU A 423 13.55 -18.73 -9.08
C LEU A 423 12.74 -20.03 -8.82
N PRO A 424 11.40 -19.98 -8.80
CA PRO A 424 10.54 -21.17 -8.71
C PRO A 424 10.43 -21.88 -10.06
N GLY A 425 9.72 -23.01 -10.10
CA GLY A 425 9.25 -23.61 -11.36
C GLY A 425 10.37 -24.04 -12.30
N ALA A 426 11.30 -24.86 -11.80
CA ALA A 426 12.42 -25.34 -12.60
C ALA A 426 11.95 -26.38 -13.64
N LEU A 427 12.27 -26.16 -14.90
CA LEU A 427 11.98 -27.09 -16.00
C LEU A 427 13.26 -27.40 -16.82
N PRO A 428 13.42 -28.64 -17.31
CA PRO A 428 14.56 -29.01 -18.12
C PRO A 428 14.47 -28.38 -19.51
N VAL A 429 15.60 -27.86 -19.98
CA VAL A 429 15.77 -27.29 -21.32
C VAL A 429 17.02 -27.88 -21.93
N SER A 430 16.92 -28.38 -23.16
CA SER A 430 18.07 -28.83 -23.95
C SER A 430 18.56 -27.71 -24.84
N LEU A 431 19.82 -27.29 -24.65
CA LEU A 431 20.47 -26.32 -25.51
C LEU A 431 21.04 -27.01 -26.76
N GLY A 432 20.94 -26.32 -27.89
CA GLY A 432 21.50 -26.74 -29.17
C GLY A 432 22.52 -25.75 -29.68
N GLY A 433 23.52 -26.26 -30.40
CA GLY A 433 24.54 -25.45 -31.07
C GLY A 433 25.77 -25.10 -30.24
N GLY A 434 26.90 -24.90 -30.94
CA GLY A 434 28.16 -24.49 -30.35
C GLY A 434 28.68 -25.46 -29.28
N ALA A 435 29.27 -24.91 -28.21
CA ALA A 435 29.74 -25.69 -27.06
C ALA A 435 28.60 -26.16 -26.13
N SER A 436 27.37 -25.71 -26.39
CA SER A 436 26.18 -26.02 -25.58
C SER A 436 25.35 -27.16 -26.17
N ASP A 437 25.75 -27.73 -27.31
CA ASP A 437 24.95 -28.71 -28.03
C ASP A 437 24.70 -29.98 -27.19
N GLY A 438 23.43 -30.26 -26.90
CA GLY A 438 23.00 -31.37 -26.04
C GLY A 438 23.15 -31.10 -24.54
N LEU A 439 23.52 -29.88 -24.12
CA LEU A 439 23.60 -29.52 -22.70
C LEU A 439 22.19 -29.36 -22.13
N GLU A 440 21.88 -30.07 -21.05
CA GLU A 440 20.66 -29.87 -20.28
C GLU A 440 20.87 -28.80 -19.21
N VAL A 441 19.97 -27.83 -19.16
CA VAL A 441 19.94 -26.78 -18.15
C VAL A 441 18.56 -26.68 -17.50
N MET A 442 18.51 -26.12 -16.29
CA MET A 442 17.25 -25.84 -15.62
C MET A 442 16.84 -24.40 -15.90
N ALA A 443 15.77 -24.22 -16.66
CA ALA A 443 15.11 -22.93 -16.83
C ALA A 443 14.04 -22.73 -15.78
N HIS A 444 13.52 -21.51 -15.68
CA HIS A 444 12.48 -21.16 -14.71
C HIS A 444 11.31 -20.47 -15.40
N ARG A 445 10.10 -20.94 -15.11
CA ARG A 445 8.84 -20.39 -15.64
C ARG A 445 8.17 -19.49 -14.60
N LEU A 446 7.78 -18.31 -15.03
CA LEU A 446 7.02 -17.33 -14.26
C LEU A 446 5.76 -16.97 -15.05
N ASP A 447 4.60 -17.40 -14.58
CA ASP A 447 3.33 -17.12 -15.23
C ASP A 447 2.89 -15.67 -14.98
N TYR A 448 2.20 -15.06 -15.94
CA TYR A 448 1.59 -13.74 -15.77
C TYR A 448 0.27 -13.81 -14.98
N ASP A 449 -0.06 -12.76 -14.22
CA ASP A 449 -1.26 -12.59 -13.37
C ASP A 449 -2.59 -12.55 -14.12
N HIS A 450 -2.66 -11.78 -15.21
CA HIS A 450 -3.91 -11.48 -15.91
C HIS A 450 -3.97 -11.95 -17.37
N LEU A 451 -2.87 -12.53 -17.85
CA LEU A 451 -2.71 -12.96 -19.23
C LEU A 451 -2.25 -14.42 -19.28
N ASP A 452 -2.82 -15.21 -20.18
CA ASP A 452 -2.29 -16.53 -20.48
C ASP A 452 -0.91 -16.40 -21.13
N GLY A 453 0.11 -16.98 -20.49
CA GLY A 453 1.49 -16.90 -20.95
C GLY A 453 2.47 -16.87 -19.80
N SER A 454 3.75 -16.84 -20.15
CA SER A 454 4.82 -16.86 -19.16
C SER A 454 6.09 -16.17 -19.63
N LEU A 455 6.90 -15.76 -18.65
CA LEU A 455 8.31 -15.45 -18.82
C LEU A 455 9.13 -16.68 -18.44
N VAL A 456 9.90 -17.22 -19.39
CA VAL A 456 10.82 -18.32 -19.16
C VAL A 456 12.25 -17.79 -19.15
N LEU A 457 12.97 -18.05 -18.07
CA LEU A 457 14.36 -17.64 -17.86
C LEU A 457 15.28 -18.84 -18.04
N ILE A 458 16.06 -18.86 -19.12
CA ILE A 458 16.93 -19.97 -19.51
C ILE A 458 18.40 -19.58 -19.29
N PRO A 459 19.17 -20.30 -18.47
CA PRO A 459 20.60 -20.01 -18.32
C PRO A 459 21.38 -20.41 -19.57
N LEU A 460 22.35 -19.57 -19.97
CA LEU A 460 23.26 -19.82 -21.08
C LEU A 460 24.70 -19.93 -20.55
N PRO A 461 25.10 -21.09 -19.98
CA PRO A 461 26.38 -21.24 -19.27
C PRO A 461 27.60 -21.26 -20.20
N GLU A 462 27.42 -21.64 -21.46
CA GLU A 462 28.47 -21.72 -22.47
C GLU A 462 28.11 -20.82 -23.68
N PRO A 463 29.11 -20.23 -24.36
CA PRO A 463 28.85 -19.40 -25.54
C PRO A 463 28.44 -20.25 -26.75
N GLY A 464 27.69 -19.62 -27.67
CA GLY A 464 27.42 -20.18 -29.00
C GLY A 464 26.23 -21.14 -29.07
N ALA A 465 25.40 -21.22 -28.03
CA ALA A 465 24.08 -21.82 -28.15
C ALA A 465 23.27 -21.08 -29.23
N THR A 466 22.60 -21.82 -30.11
CA THR A 466 21.76 -21.28 -31.19
C THR A 466 20.30 -21.69 -31.07
N SER A 467 19.99 -22.68 -30.23
CA SER A 467 18.61 -23.06 -29.93
C SER A 467 18.45 -23.54 -28.48
N ALA A 468 17.21 -23.48 -27.98
CA ALA A 468 16.78 -24.06 -26.72
C ALA A 468 15.47 -24.81 -26.94
N THR A 469 15.39 -26.06 -26.50
CA THR A 469 14.20 -26.91 -26.62
C THR A 469 13.66 -27.23 -25.24
N LEU A 470 12.39 -26.97 -25.01
CA LEU A 470 11.69 -27.25 -23.74
C LEU A 470 10.35 -27.93 -23.99
N ASP A 471 9.88 -28.68 -23.00
CA ASP A 471 8.52 -29.20 -22.95
C ASP A 471 7.71 -28.33 -21.99
N LEU A 472 6.64 -27.72 -22.50
CA LEU A 472 5.66 -27.01 -21.69
C LEU A 472 4.32 -27.69 -21.86
N ASP A 473 3.81 -28.23 -20.75
CA ASP A 473 2.49 -28.83 -20.65
C ASP A 473 2.24 -29.93 -21.73
N GLY A 474 3.29 -30.68 -22.08
CA GLY A 474 3.25 -31.77 -23.07
C GLY A 474 3.49 -31.32 -24.51
N GLN A 475 3.81 -30.05 -24.73
CA GLN A 475 4.15 -29.48 -26.03
C GLN A 475 5.64 -29.15 -26.09
N GLN A 476 6.33 -29.73 -27.09
CA GLN A 476 7.71 -29.38 -27.37
C GLN A 476 7.77 -28.02 -28.08
N ILE A 477 8.52 -27.08 -27.48
CA ILE A 477 8.76 -25.74 -28.00
C ILE A 477 10.25 -25.64 -28.33
N VAL A 478 10.54 -25.16 -29.54
CA VAL A 478 11.91 -24.90 -30.01
C VAL A 478 12.08 -23.39 -30.13
N ILE A 479 13.07 -22.86 -29.43
CA ILE A 479 13.40 -21.44 -29.37
C ILE A 479 14.73 -21.24 -30.08
N ASP A 480 14.73 -20.50 -31.17
CA ASP A 480 15.98 -20.00 -31.76
C ASP A 480 16.55 -18.88 -30.88
N LEU A 481 17.86 -18.93 -30.62
CA LEU A 481 18.59 -18.01 -29.72
C LEU A 481 19.17 -16.79 -30.44
#